data_AF-A1RCE9-F1
#
_entry.id   AF-A1RCE9-F1
#
_cell.length_a   1.000
_cell.length_b   1.000
_cell.length_c   1.000
_cell.angle_alpha   90.00
_cell.angle_beta   90.00
_cell.angle_gamma   90.00
#
_symmetry.space_group_name_H-M   'P 1'
#
loop_
_entity.id
_entity.type
_entity.pdbx_description
1 polymer ?
#
loop_
_entity_poly.entity_id
_entity_poly.type
_entity_poly.pdbx_seq_one_letter_code
_entity_poly.pdbx_strand_id
1 'polypeptide(L)'
;MSMERSRRARFTNTAPTQGEFTVAFLLAGIFFILLTPLVVQALVAWMTAGVFALPNGHLLPAYGGLLRGHYGVGLTGQVAGTLPPNPAMWTLTVLGEVLVIVSAVVVGMWMKDLTGAGSRHGLATPTQAAEALGIPRLRKSAAVIRPDLYAGSGRRTRADGK
;
A
#
# COMPACT_ATOMS: atom_id res chain seq x y z
N MET A 1 -33.56 -18.98 -11.63
CA MET A 1 -32.93 -18.23 -10.51
C MET A 1 -31.45 -18.55 -10.23
N SER A 2 -30.82 -19.55 -10.87
CA SER A 2 -29.40 -19.92 -10.59
C SER A 2 -28.34 -19.08 -11.35
N MET A 3 -28.64 -18.64 -12.58
CA MET A 3 -27.68 -17.90 -13.43
C MET A 3 -27.40 -16.44 -13.00
N GLU A 4 -28.34 -15.80 -12.30
CA GLU A 4 -28.14 -14.41 -11.85
C GLU A 4 -27.17 -14.31 -10.67
N ARG A 5 -27.15 -15.31 -9.77
CA ARG A 5 -26.19 -15.37 -8.65
C ARG A 5 -24.75 -15.57 -9.14
N SER A 6 -24.57 -16.42 -10.16
CA SER A 6 -23.26 -16.70 -10.76
C SER A 6 -22.74 -15.59 -11.69
N ARG A 7 -23.60 -14.66 -12.12
CA ARG A 7 -23.16 -13.37 -12.70
C ARG A 7 -22.73 -12.37 -11.63
N ARG A 8 -23.47 -12.23 -10.53
CA ARG A 8 -23.11 -11.32 -9.43
C ARG A 8 -21.77 -11.68 -8.77
N ALA A 9 -21.48 -12.97 -8.61
CA ALA A 9 -20.21 -13.46 -8.05
C ALA A 9 -18.96 -13.14 -8.92
N ARG A 10 -19.13 -12.85 -10.22
CA ARG A 10 -18.02 -12.43 -11.10
C ARG A 10 -17.70 -10.94 -11.01
N PHE A 11 -18.61 -10.13 -10.44
CA PHE A 11 -18.42 -8.69 -10.26
C PHE A 11 -18.15 -8.29 -8.81
N THR A 12 -18.15 -9.25 -7.88
CA THR A 12 -17.54 -9.08 -6.55
C THR A 12 -16.03 -9.16 -6.70
N ASN A 13 -15.45 -8.15 -7.35
CA ASN A 13 -14.04 -7.87 -7.21
C ASN A 13 -13.85 -7.29 -5.80
N THR A 14 -13.51 -8.15 -4.84
CA THR A 14 -13.14 -7.79 -3.48
C THR A 14 -11.78 -7.07 -3.54
N ALA A 15 -11.77 -5.89 -4.13
CA ALA A 15 -10.62 -5.03 -4.00
C ALA A 15 -10.53 -4.63 -2.53
N PRO A 16 -9.32 -4.63 -1.96
CA PRO A 16 -9.17 -4.27 -0.56
C PRO A 16 -9.75 -2.88 -0.37
N THR A 17 -10.54 -2.72 0.69
CA THR A 17 -11.17 -1.43 0.97
C THR A 17 -10.07 -0.43 1.29
N GLN A 18 -10.29 0.86 0.99
CA GLN A 18 -9.27 1.89 1.29
C GLN A 18 -8.83 1.86 2.76
N GLY A 19 -9.72 1.49 3.70
CA GLY A 19 -9.40 1.33 5.12
C GLY A 19 -8.39 0.23 5.42
N GLU A 20 -8.49 -0.94 4.78
CA GLU A 20 -7.54 -2.04 4.97
C GLU A 20 -6.13 -1.64 4.52
N PHE A 21 -6.03 -0.90 3.40
CA PHE A 21 -4.76 -0.38 2.92
C PHE A 21 -4.12 0.63 3.88
N THR A 22 -4.91 1.57 4.42
CA THR A 22 -4.41 2.54 5.39
C THR A 22 -3.89 1.84 6.65
N VAL A 23 -4.64 0.85 7.17
CA VAL A 23 -4.22 0.09 8.36
C VAL A 23 -2.95 -0.71 8.07
N ALA A 24 -2.87 -1.40 6.93
CA ALA A 24 -1.68 -2.15 6.55
C ALA A 24 -0.45 -1.25 6.42
N PHE A 25 -0.61 -0.06 5.81
CA PHE A 25 0.47 0.91 5.66
C PHE A 25 0.96 1.45 7.01
N LEU A 26 0.04 1.78 7.92
CA LEU A 26 0.40 2.23 9.26
C LEU A 26 1.12 1.14 10.06
N LEU A 27 0.61 -0.10 10.01
CA LEU A 27 1.24 -1.23 10.68
C LEU A 27 2.64 -1.52 10.12
N ALA A 28 2.81 -1.47 8.79
CA ALA A 28 4.11 -1.62 8.16
C ALA A 28 5.05 -0.48 8.55
N GLY A 29 4.58 0.77 8.53
CA GLY A 29 5.37 1.93 8.95
C GLY A 29 5.85 1.81 10.40
N ILE A 30 4.94 1.50 11.33
CA ILE A 30 5.28 1.25 12.74
C ILE A 30 6.29 0.11 12.85
N PHE A 31 6.08 -0.99 12.13
CA PHE A 31 7.00 -2.13 12.14
C PHE A 31 8.41 -1.73 11.70
N PHE A 32 8.55 -0.97 10.60
CA PHE A 32 9.86 -0.52 10.13
C PHE A 32 10.52 0.47 11.09
N ILE A 33 9.77 1.42 11.66
CA ILE A 33 10.27 2.31 12.71
C ILE A 33 10.82 1.50 13.88
N LEU A 34 10.05 0.51 14.35
CA LEU A 34 10.50 -0.33 15.45
C LEU A 34 11.73 -1.17 15.08
N LEU A 35 11.89 -1.53 13.81
CA LEU A 35 12.99 -2.33 13.31
C LEU A 35 14.29 -1.51 13.12
N THR A 36 14.20 -0.21 12.80
CA THR A 36 15.34 0.68 12.51
C THR A 36 16.48 0.60 13.53
N PRO A 37 16.26 0.76 14.86
CA PRO A 37 17.36 0.75 15.82
C PRO A 37 18.11 -0.60 15.86
N LEU A 38 17.42 -1.72 15.63
CA LEU A 38 18.02 -3.05 15.56
C LEU A 38 18.89 -3.19 14.30
N VAL A 39 18.39 -2.69 13.16
CA VAL A 39 19.12 -2.72 11.89
C VAL A 39 20.36 -1.83 11.95
N VAL A 40 20.25 -0.63 12.51
CA VAL A 40 21.39 0.28 12.69
C VAL A 40 22.45 -0.34 13.59
N GLN A 41 22.06 -0.91 14.74
CA GLN A 41 23.00 -1.60 15.61
C GLN A 41 23.71 -2.76 14.90
N ALA A 42 22.96 -3.61 14.19
CA ALA A 42 23.52 -4.78 13.53
C ALA A 42 24.45 -4.39 12.35
N LEU A 43 24.09 -3.36 11.59
CA LEU A 43 24.93 -2.82 10.51
C LEU A 43 26.22 -2.21 11.05
N VAL A 44 26.13 -1.42 12.12
CA VAL A 44 27.31 -0.81 12.73
C VAL A 44 28.20 -1.87 13.35
N ALA A 45 27.64 -2.85 14.06
CA ALA A 45 28.39 -3.99 14.59
C ALA A 45 29.10 -4.77 13.46
N TRP A 46 28.45 -4.94 12.31
CA TRP A 46 29.08 -5.56 11.15
C TRP A 46 30.22 -4.71 10.60
N MET A 47 30.06 -3.39 10.51
CA MET A 47 31.09 -2.47 10.03
C MET A 47 32.28 -2.31 10.98
N THR A 48 32.07 -2.38 12.30
CA THR A 48 33.13 -2.15 13.30
C THR A 48 33.76 -3.44 13.83
N ALA A 49 32.96 -4.48 14.04
CA ALA A 49 33.42 -5.76 14.60
C ALA A 49 33.53 -6.87 13.55
N GLY A 50 33.04 -6.65 12.32
CA GLY A 50 32.97 -7.69 11.28
C GLY A 50 31.90 -8.76 11.54
N VAL A 51 31.07 -8.57 12.58
CA VAL A 51 30.07 -9.57 13.01
C VAL A 51 28.69 -8.95 12.98
N PHE A 52 27.77 -9.62 12.29
CA PHE A 52 26.36 -9.27 12.35
C PHE A 52 25.77 -9.77 13.67
N ALA A 53 25.48 -8.85 14.60
CA ALA A 53 25.08 -9.19 15.95
C ALA A 53 23.70 -8.61 16.29
N LEU A 54 22.79 -9.49 16.71
CA LEU A 54 21.46 -9.16 17.21
C LEU A 54 21.39 -9.45 18.71
N PRO A 55 20.51 -8.76 19.47
CA PRO A 55 20.41 -8.98 20.90
C PRO A 55 20.03 -10.42 21.22
N ASN A 56 20.78 -11.08 22.10
CA ASN A 56 20.60 -12.48 22.47
C ASN A 56 20.06 -12.62 23.90
N GLY A 57 19.07 -13.49 24.09
CA GLY A 57 18.51 -13.88 25.40
C GLY A 57 17.48 -12.93 26.02
N HIS A 58 17.61 -11.61 25.86
CA HIS A 58 16.70 -10.62 26.47
C HIS A 58 16.28 -9.52 25.50
N LEU A 59 15.45 -9.88 24.52
CA LEU A 59 15.01 -8.97 23.44
C LEU A 59 14.24 -7.75 23.96
N LEU A 60 13.24 -7.93 24.84
CA LEU A 60 12.43 -6.81 25.33
C LEU A 60 13.24 -5.78 26.12
N PRO A 61 14.08 -6.18 27.11
CA PRO A 61 14.94 -5.24 27.82
C PRO A 61 15.99 -4.58 26.92
N ALA A 62 16.61 -5.34 26.02
CA ALA A 62 17.58 -4.81 25.06
C ALA A 62 16.92 -3.75 24.16
N TYR A 63 15.72 -4.04 23.68
CA TYR A 63 14.95 -3.12 22.86
C TYR A 63 14.51 -1.86 23.62
N GLY A 64 14.07 -2.01 24.88
CA GLY A 64 13.79 -0.87 25.75
C GLY A 64 15.02 0.01 25.99
N GLY A 65 16.22 -0.59 26.06
CA GLY A 65 17.50 0.12 26.09
C GLY A 65 17.75 0.90 24.79
N LEU A 66 17.61 0.25 23.64
CA LEU A 66 17.74 0.85 22.31
C LEU A 66 16.83 2.06 22.12
N LEU A 67 15.55 1.97 22.51
CA LEU A 67 14.60 3.09 22.45
C LEU A 67 15.00 4.26 23.36
N ARG A 68 15.72 3.99 24.46
CA ARG A 68 16.29 5.01 25.34
C ARG A 68 17.68 5.49 24.89
N GLY A 69 18.14 5.06 23.71
CA GLY A 69 19.45 5.41 23.15
C GLY A 69 20.63 4.66 23.75
N HIS A 70 20.40 3.55 24.47
CA HIS A 70 21.45 2.69 25.00
C HIS A 70 21.71 1.55 24.02
N TYR A 71 22.68 1.74 23.12
CA TYR A 71 23.09 0.75 22.14
C TYR A 71 24.10 -0.23 22.77
N GLY A 72 24.16 -1.46 22.27
CA GLY A 72 25.02 -2.51 22.84
C GLY A 72 24.37 -3.34 23.94
N VAL A 73 23.20 -2.94 24.44
CA VAL A 73 22.45 -3.73 25.44
C VAL A 73 21.97 -5.03 24.81
N GLY A 74 22.29 -6.15 25.45
CA GLY A 74 21.95 -7.48 24.96
C GLY A 74 22.90 -8.02 23.88
N LEU A 75 23.99 -7.33 23.56
CA LEU A 75 25.10 -7.86 22.76
C LEU A 75 26.19 -8.44 23.65
N THR A 76 27.07 -9.27 23.06
CA THR A 76 28.27 -9.73 23.75
C THR A 76 29.21 -8.56 24.04
N GLY A 77 29.89 -8.59 25.20
CA GLY A 77 30.75 -7.46 25.63
C GLY A 77 31.83 -7.07 24.62
N GLN A 78 32.34 -8.04 23.85
CA GLN A 78 33.31 -7.80 22.78
C GLN A 78 32.74 -6.92 21.65
N VAL A 79 31.49 -7.17 21.22
CA VAL A 79 30.85 -6.39 20.16
C VAL A 79 30.33 -5.06 20.71
N ALA A 80 29.80 -5.04 21.93
CA ALA A 80 29.34 -3.81 22.56
C ALA A 80 30.48 -2.79 22.73
N GLY A 81 31.71 -3.25 23.02
CA GLY A 81 32.88 -2.38 23.17
C GLY A 81 33.41 -1.75 21.87
N THR A 82 33.04 -2.28 20.70
CA THR A 82 33.45 -1.75 19.39
C THR A 82 32.41 -0.81 18.76
N LEU A 83 31.27 -0.61 19.43
CA LEU A 83 30.24 0.31 18.94
C LEU A 83 30.64 1.77 19.21
N PRO A 84 30.26 2.70 18.33
CA PRO A 84 30.37 4.13 18.57
C PRO A 84 29.62 4.58 19.83
N PRO A 85 29.93 5.78 20.36
CA PRO A 85 29.19 6.36 21.47
C PRO A 85 27.68 6.44 21.20
N ASN A 86 26.88 6.24 22.25
CA ASN A 86 25.41 6.28 22.19
C ASN A 86 24.81 7.49 21.43
N PRO A 87 25.32 8.73 21.57
CA PRO A 87 24.81 9.86 20.80
C PRO A 87 24.99 9.71 19.29
N ALA A 88 26.11 9.13 18.83
CA ALA A 88 26.35 8.90 17.42
C ALA A 88 25.41 7.83 16.86
N MET A 89 25.21 6.76 17.61
CA MET A 89 24.25 5.68 17.27
C MET A 89 22.80 6.20 17.21
N TRP A 90 22.43 7.10 18.12
CA TRP A 90 21.12 7.73 18.10
C TRP A 90 20.92 8.61 16.87
N THR A 91 21.93 9.42 16.49
CA THR A 91 21.90 10.21 15.25
C THR A 91 21.76 9.32 14.01
N LEU A 92 22.51 8.21 13.93
CA LEU A 92 22.37 7.24 12.84
C LEU A 92 20.98 6.62 12.79
N THR A 93 20.39 6.35 13.95
CA THR A 93 19.02 5.81 14.04
C THR A 93 18.01 6.82 13.56
N VAL A 94 18.09 8.09 13.97
CA VAL A 94 17.22 9.14 13.45
C VAL A 94 17.37 9.32 11.95
N LEU A 95 18.59 9.27 11.42
CA LEU A 95 18.81 9.29 9.97
C LEU A 95 18.13 8.10 9.28
N GLY A 96 18.23 6.90 9.87
CA GLY A 96 17.52 5.70 9.41
C GLY A 96 16.01 5.88 9.41
N GLU A 97 15.45 6.46 10.47
CA GLU A 97 14.01 6.75 10.58
C GLU A 97 13.54 7.72 9.51
N VAL A 98 14.30 8.80 9.28
CA VAL A 98 14.00 9.75 8.20
C VAL A 98 13.98 9.05 6.85
N LEU A 99 14.94 8.15 6.59
CA LEU A 99 14.97 7.36 5.35
C LEU A 99 13.77 6.42 5.24
N VAL A 100 13.35 5.78 6.33
CA VAL A 100 12.15 4.93 6.37
C VAL A 100 10.91 5.75 6.06
N ILE A 101 10.74 6.93 6.69
CA ILE A 101 9.60 7.82 6.46
C ILE A 101 9.57 8.30 5.01
N VAL A 102 10.69 8.78 4.48
CA VAL A 102 10.79 9.22 3.08
C VAL A 102 10.45 8.07 2.14
N SER A 103 11.00 6.88 2.40
CA SER A 103 10.73 5.68 1.60
C SER A 103 9.25 5.30 1.65
N ALA A 104 8.63 5.34 2.84
CA ALA A 104 7.21 5.08 3.02
C ALA A 104 6.35 6.08 2.24
N VAL A 105 6.70 7.36 2.24
CA VAL A 105 6.01 8.40 1.44
C VAL A 105 6.13 8.10 -0.06
N VAL A 106 7.33 7.79 -0.54
CA VAL A 106 7.56 7.45 -1.96
C VAL A 106 6.76 6.22 -2.38
N VAL A 107 6.80 5.14 -1.57
CA VAL A 107 6.02 3.93 -1.82
C VAL A 107 4.52 4.23 -1.75
N GLY A 108 4.07 5.05 -0.80
CA GLY A 108 2.68 5.46 -0.67
C GLY A 108 2.19 6.25 -1.89
N MET A 109 3.01 7.16 -2.42
CA MET A 109 2.72 7.88 -3.66
C MET A 109 2.65 6.94 -4.86
N TRP A 110 3.62 6.02 -5.00
CA TRP A 110 3.64 5.03 -6.07
C TRP A 110 2.43 4.09 -5.99
N MET A 111 2.07 3.61 -4.81
CA MET A 111 0.87 2.81 -4.59
C MET A 111 -0.41 3.59 -4.89
N LYS A 112 -0.49 4.88 -4.55
CA LYS A 112 -1.64 5.73 -4.92
C LYS A 112 -1.82 5.78 -6.44
N ASP A 113 -0.73 5.90 -7.18
CA ASP A 113 -0.74 5.97 -8.64
C ASP A 113 -1.12 4.62 -9.27
N LEU A 114 -0.63 3.50 -8.71
CA LEU A 114 -0.98 2.15 -9.15
C LEU A 114 -2.41 1.74 -8.81
N THR A 115 -2.85 2.05 -7.60
CA THR A 115 -4.17 1.62 -7.08
C THR A 115 -5.29 2.52 -7.60
N GLY A 116 -4.95 3.66 -8.23
CA GLY A 116 -5.88 4.47 -8.98
C GLY A 116 -7.16 4.74 -8.20
N ALA A 117 -7.08 5.42 -7.06
CA ALA A 117 -8.25 5.79 -6.26
C ALA A 117 -9.30 6.62 -7.05
N GLY A 118 -9.01 7.05 -8.28
CA GLY A 118 -9.96 7.62 -9.24
C GLY A 118 -10.42 6.68 -10.38
N SER A 119 -9.82 5.50 -10.56
CA SER A 119 -10.08 4.58 -11.68
C SER A 119 -11.23 3.60 -11.41
N ARG A 120 -12.24 4.06 -10.65
CA ARG A 120 -13.50 3.33 -10.41
C ARG A 120 -14.73 4.22 -10.56
N HIS A 121 -14.66 5.27 -11.37
CA HIS A 121 -15.83 5.97 -11.91
C HIS A 121 -15.67 6.12 -13.43
N GLY A 122 -16.05 5.08 -14.18
CA GLY A 122 -16.19 5.12 -15.64
C GLY A 122 -14.89 4.89 -16.41
N LEU A 123 -14.73 3.69 -16.97
CA LEU A 123 -13.56 3.23 -17.75
C LEU A 123 -13.34 3.94 -19.11
N ALA A 124 -14.02 5.05 -19.35
CA ALA A 124 -13.67 6.10 -20.31
C ALA A 124 -14.59 7.28 -19.95
N THR A 125 -14.06 8.50 -19.91
CA THR A 125 -14.94 9.67 -19.91
C THR A 125 -15.78 9.66 -21.20
N PRO A 126 -16.98 10.27 -21.24
CA PRO A 126 -17.82 10.31 -22.45
C PRO A 126 -17.07 10.83 -23.68
N THR A 127 -16.09 11.71 -23.46
CA THR A 127 -15.20 12.26 -24.49
C THR A 127 -14.20 11.22 -25.00
N GLN A 128 -13.57 10.45 -24.11
CA GLN A 128 -12.65 9.36 -24.49
C GLN A 128 -13.38 8.21 -25.22
N ALA A 129 -14.61 7.90 -24.82
CA ALA A 129 -15.43 6.93 -25.54
C ALA A 129 -15.82 7.44 -26.94
N ALA A 130 -16.13 8.74 -27.06
CA ALA A 130 -16.46 9.36 -28.34
C ALA A 130 -15.25 9.44 -29.27
N GLU A 131 -14.05 9.63 -28.74
CA GLU A 131 -12.80 9.63 -29.51
C GLU A 131 -12.41 8.22 -29.98
N ALA A 132 -12.54 7.20 -29.13
CA ALA A 132 -12.18 5.82 -29.47
C ALA A 132 -13.21 5.11 -30.39
N LEU A 133 -14.51 5.39 -30.24
CA LEU A 133 -15.58 4.69 -30.97
C LEU A 133 -16.32 5.58 -31.98
N GLY A 134 -16.21 6.90 -31.87
CA GLY A 134 -17.02 7.85 -32.61
C GLY A 134 -18.43 8.02 -32.03
N ILE A 135 -18.91 9.27 -32.01
CA ILE A 135 -20.30 9.63 -31.65
C ILE A 135 -21.37 8.78 -32.37
N PRO A 136 -21.26 8.47 -33.69
CA PRO A 136 -22.31 7.74 -34.40
C PRO A 136 -22.49 6.30 -33.90
N ARG A 137 -21.39 5.58 -33.61
CA ARG A 137 -21.45 4.21 -33.08
C ARG A 137 -21.98 4.17 -31.66
N LEU A 138 -21.62 5.17 -30.84
CA LEU A 138 -22.16 5.30 -29.49
C LEU A 138 -23.67 5.51 -29.50
N ARG A 139 -24.20 6.35 -30.39
CA ARG A 139 -25.65 6.56 -30.55
C ARG A 139 -26.35 5.28 -31.00
N LYS A 140 -25.75 4.51 -31.91
CA LYS A 140 -26.31 3.22 -32.38
C LYS A 140 -26.39 2.18 -31.27
N SER A 141 -25.39 2.15 -30.37
CA SER A 141 -25.34 1.23 -29.23
C SER A 141 -25.98 1.80 -27.96
N ALA A 142 -26.60 2.99 -28.00
CA ALA A 142 -27.14 3.67 -26.83
C ALA A 142 -28.20 2.85 -26.08
N ALA A 143 -28.99 2.04 -26.80
CA ALA A 143 -29.97 1.14 -26.18
C ALA A 143 -29.33 -0.01 -25.37
N VAL A 144 -28.10 -0.41 -25.71
CA VAL A 144 -27.33 -1.43 -24.98
C VAL A 144 -26.58 -0.80 -23.80
N ILE A 145 -26.09 0.43 -23.97
CA ILE A 145 -25.34 1.17 -22.94
C ILE A 145 -26.28 1.70 -21.85
N ARG A 146 -27.46 2.23 -22.23
CA ARG A 146 -28.49 2.79 -21.33
C ARG A 146 -29.86 2.14 -21.57
N PRO A 147 -30.00 0.84 -21.24
CA PRO A 147 -31.28 0.16 -21.39
C PRO A 147 -32.36 0.77 -20.50
N ASP A 148 -31.99 1.44 -19.40
CA ASP A 148 -32.88 2.19 -18.51
C ASP A 148 -33.66 3.30 -19.23
N LEU A 149 -33.02 4.03 -20.14
CA LEU A 149 -33.67 5.12 -20.89
C LEU A 149 -34.40 4.64 -22.13
N TYR A 150 -33.91 3.58 -22.79
CA TYR A 150 -34.39 3.17 -24.10
C TYR A 150 -35.29 1.92 -24.09
N ALA A 151 -35.44 1.21 -22.96
CA ALA A 151 -36.35 0.07 -22.84
C ALA A 151 -37.82 0.45 -23.05
N GLY A 152 -38.21 1.70 -22.78
CA GLY A 152 -39.57 2.21 -23.00
C GLY A 152 -39.90 2.48 -24.48
N SER A 153 -38.90 2.88 -25.28
CA SER A 153 -39.11 3.27 -26.67
C SER A 153 -39.30 2.07 -27.61
N GLY A 154 -38.63 0.95 -27.36
CA GLY A 154 -38.80 -0.28 -28.15
C GLY A 154 -40.14 -0.99 -27.95
N ARG A 155 -40.84 -0.71 -26.84
CA ARG A 155 -42.17 -1.28 -26.57
C ARG A 155 -43.27 -0.49 -27.30
N ARG A 156 -43.07 0.81 -27.55
CA ARG A 156 -44.04 1.68 -28.23
C ARG A 156 -44.10 1.41 -29.74
N THR A 157 -42.96 1.10 -30.39
CA THR A 157 -42.91 0.71 -31.81
C THR A 157 -43.51 -0.66 -32.11
N ARG A 158 -43.67 -1.54 -31.11
CA ARG A 158 -44.30 -2.86 -31.28
C ARG A 158 -45.82 -2.84 -31.12
N ALA A 159 -46.39 -1.75 -30.60
CA ALA A 159 -47.83 -1.61 -30.36
C ALA A 159 -48.57 -0.96 -31.54
N ASP A 160 -47.86 -0.35 -32.48
CA ASP A 160 -48.43 0.43 -33.60
C ASP A 160 -48.34 -0.30 -34.96
N GLY A 161 -48.01 -1.60 -34.92
CA GLY A 161 -47.83 -2.45 -36.10
C GLY A 161 -48.77 -3.64 -36.10
N LYS A 162 -50.07 -3.40 -35.90
CA LYS A 162 -51.12 -4.40 -36.11
C LYS A 162 -52.31 -3.79 -36.83
#